data_AF-A0A9E5P626-F1
#
_entry.id   AF-A0A9E5P626-F1
#
_cell.length_a   1.000
_cell.length_b   1.000
_cell.length_c   1.000
_cell.angle_alpha   90.00
_cell.angle_beta   90.00
_cell.angle_gamma   90.00
#
_symmetry.space_group_name_H-M   'P 1'
#
loop_
_entity.id
_entity.type
_entity.pdbx_description
1 polymer ?
#
loop_
_entity_poly.entity_id
_entity_poly.type
_entity_poly.pdbx_seq_one_letter_code
_entity_poly.pdbx_strand_id
1 'polypeptide(L)'
;MRTVGEPNFTRPLNEISFGELLFSLFRVARRFRLTIQPQLIMLQKTLLNIEGLGRELYPDLDIWAVAKPELEAILREKQSVEHAARDFREKLPSWLATAPEMPGLLHDYLRKATRGQLETRIASDDLARLRREHERSHQRTLLALSGGALSISGALLVAMESGPWYLWGFSGLGAGLLLIGGWLLLRALRG
;
A
#
# COMPACT_ATOMS: atom_id res chain seq x y z
N MET A 1 19.65 -4.16 -6.56
CA MET A 1 19.44 -4.87 -5.27
C MET A 1 20.38 -6.05 -5.17
N ARG A 2 21.57 -5.91 -4.56
CA ARG A 2 22.52 -6.99 -4.22
C ARG A 2 23.77 -6.39 -3.56
N THR A 3 23.67 -5.87 -2.33
CA THR A 3 24.89 -5.32 -1.67
C THR A 3 24.81 -5.22 -0.16
N VAL A 4 23.97 -6.02 0.52
CA VAL A 4 24.00 -5.95 1.97
C VAL A 4 23.88 -7.29 2.69
N GLY A 5 24.76 -8.18 2.29
CA GLY A 5 25.25 -9.27 3.13
C GLY A 5 26.78 -9.20 3.18
N GLU A 6 27.33 -8.33 4.02
CA GLU A 6 28.74 -8.36 4.43
C GLU A 6 28.76 -8.04 5.93
N PRO A 7 29.80 -8.37 6.71
CA PRO A 7 30.77 -9.47 6.60
C PRO A 7 31.04 -10.05 8.00
N ASN A 8 30.46 -11.21 8.37
CA ASN A 8 30.82 -11.88 9.64
C ASN A 8 30.80 -13.42 9.55
N PHE A 9 30.61 -13.97 8.36
CA PHE A 9 30.48 -15.42 8.13
C PHE A 9 31.81 -16.09 7.74
N THR A 10 32.95 -15.50 8.13
CA THR A 10 34.29 -15.99 7.78
C THR A 10 34.96 -16.77 8.91
N ARG A 11 34.30 -16.95 10.05
CA ARG A 11 34.76 -17.82 11.15
C ARG A 11 34.03 -19.16 11.10
N PRO A 12 34.71 -20.28 11.31
CA PRO A 12 34.07 -21.58 11.31
C PRO A 12 33.05 -21.66 12.47
N LEU A 13 31.87 -22.25 12.21
CA LEU A 13 30.71 -22.23 13.13
C LEU A 13 30.97 -22.86 14.51
N ASN A 14 32.02 -23.66 14.63
CA ASN A 14 32.49 -24.30 15.87
C ASN A 14 33.15 -23.33 16.86
N GLU A 15 33.49 -22.10 16.43
CA GLU A 15 34.08 -21.07 17.29
C GLU A 15 33.04 -20.02 17.76
N ILE A 16 31.78 -20.15 17.32
CA ILE A 16 30.73 -19.15 17.54
C ILE A 16 29.81 -19.62 18.68
N SER A 17 29.68 -18.77 19.71
CA SER A 17 28.71 -18.96 20.79
C SER A 17 27.27 -19.01 20.25
N PHE A 18 26.43 -19.87 20.83
CA PHE A 18 25.00 -19.92 20.51
C PHE A 18 24.31 -18.56 20.68
N GLY A 19 24.65 -17.81 21.73
CA GLY A 19 24.18 -16.45 21.99
C GLY A 19 24.56 -15.45 20.90
N GLU A 20 25.74 -15.55 20.29
CA GLU A 20 26.17 -14.66 19.21
C GLU A 20 25.40 -14.93 17.90
N LEU A 21 25.16 -16.21 17.59
CA LEU A 21 24.31 -16.63 16.48
C LEU A 21 22.87 -16.12 16.64
N LEU A 22 22.31 -16.26 17.85
CA LEU A 22 20.97 -15.77 18.16
C LEU A 22 20.88 -14.24 18.05
N PHE A 23 21.87 -13.52 18.58
CA PHE A 23 21.93 -12.06 18.46
C PHE A 23 22.02 -11.58 16.99
N SER A 24 22.78 -12.31 16.16
CA SER A 24 22.87 -12.06 14.73
C SER A 24 21.50 -12.23 14.04
N LEU A 25 20.78 -13.31 14.33
CA LEU A 25 19.44 -13.57 13.79
C LEU A 25 18.45 -12.44 14.13
N PHE A 26 18.42 -11.98 15.38
CA PHE A 26 17.57 -10.86 15.79
C PHE A 26 17.99 -9.52 15.16
N ARG A 27 19.29 -9.30 14.94
CA ARG A 27 19.79 -8.11 14.23
C ARG A 27 19.29 -8.10 12.79
N VAL A 28 19.34 -9.24 12.11
CA VAL A 28 18.77 -9.40 10.77
C VAL A 28 17.24 -9.19 10.81
N ALA A 29 16.53 -9.76 11.78
CA ALA A 29 15.09 -9.57 11.93
C ALA A 29 14.70 -8.09 12.09
N ARG A 30 15.40 -7.35 12.95
CA ARG A 30 15.22 -5.88 13.10
C ARG A 30 15.51 -5.13 11.83
N ARG A 31 16.55 -5.53 11.11
CA ARG A 31 16.97 -4.90 9.86
C ARG A 31 15.90 -5.00 8.78
N PHE A 32 15.17 -6.11 8.73
CA PHE A 32 14.00 -6.30 7.88
C PHE A 32 12.71 -5.70 8.47
N ARG A 33 12.81 -4.86 9.52
CA ARG A 33 11.70 -4.21 10.22
C ARG A 33 10.64 -5.19 10.75
N LEU A 34 11.03 -6.42 11.09
CA LEU A 34 10.13 -7.32 11.80
C LEU A 34 9.92 -6.80 13.22
N THR A 35 8.66 -6.64 13.65
CA THR A 35 8.29 -6.27 15.02
C THR A 35 8.63 -7.42 15.95
N ILE A 36 9.74 -7.31 16.68
CA ILE A 36 10.13 -8.29 17.68
C ILE A 36 9.27 -8.10 18.91
N GLN A 37 8.51 -9.14 19.26
CA GLN A 37 7.68 -9.13 20.43
C GLN A 37 8.52 -9.27 21.71
N PRO A 38 8.15 -8.62 22.83
CA PRO A 38 8.91 -8.68 24.09
C PRO A 38 9.18 -10.10 24.60
N GLN A 39 8.28 -11.06 24.37
CA GLN A 39 8.48 -12.46 24.76
C GLN A 39 9.66 -13.13 24.06
N LEU A 40 9.99 -12.72 22.83
CA LEU A 40 11.15 -13.26 22.09
C LEU A 40 12.47 -12.76 22.69
N ILE A 41 12.47 -11.55 23.28
CA ILE A 41 13.63 -10.99 24.00
C ILE A 41 13.84 -11.73 25.33
N MET A 42 12.76 -12.10 26.02
CA MET A 42 12.84 -12.88 27.25
C MET A 42 13.37 -14.30 27.01
N LEU A 43 12.91 -14.96 25.94
CA LEU A 43 13.46 -16.26 25.52
C LEU A 43 14.98 -16.17 25.26
N GLN A 44 15.42 -15.12 24.58
CA GLN A 44 16.84 -14.87 24.35
C GLN A 44 17.61 -14.74 25.69
N LYS A 45 17.07 -14.03 26.67
CA LYS A 45 17.68 -13.92 28.01
C LYS A 45 17.75 -15.27 28.73
N THR A 46 16.69 -16.07 28.65
CA THR A 46 16.67 -17.42 29.24
C THR A 46 17.71 -18.32 28.57
N LEU A 47 17.79 -18.30 27.24
CA LEU A 47 18.77 -19.08 26.48
C LEU A 47 20.22 -18.66 26.78
N LEU A 48 20.49 -17.35 26.88
CA LEU A 48 21.80 -16.83 27.30
C LEU A 48 22.17 -17.23 28.74
N ASN A 49 21.18 -17.23 29.65
CA ASN A 49 21.40 -17.65 31.03
C ASN A 49 21.72 -19.15 31.13
N ILE A 50 21.01 -19.98 30.36
CA ILE A 50 21.29 -21.42 30.27
C ILE A 50 22.67 -21.69 29.67
N GLU A 51 23.09 -20.92 28.65
CA GLU A 51 24.45 -20.99 28.10
C GLU A 51 25.51 -20.57 29.13
N GLY A 52 25.25 -19.51 29.91
CA GLY A 52 26.13 -19.08 30.99
C GLY A 52 26.32 -20.14 32.06
N LEU A 53 25.22 -20.74 32.54
CA LEU A 53 25.24 -21.85 33.48
C LEU A 53 25.92 -23.10 32.89
N GLY A 54 25.69 -23.37 31.60
CA GLY A 54 26.30 -24.47 30.87
C GLY A 54 27.83 -24.36 30.79
N ARG A 55 28.36 -23.15 30.54
CA ARG A 55 29.80 -22.88 30.56
C ARG A 55 30.41 -22.90 31.96
N GLU A 56 29.64 -22.52 32.99
CA GLU A 56 30.10 -22.60 34.38
C GLU A 56 30.27 -24.06 34.83
N LEU A 57 29.37 -24.96 34.39
CA LEU A 57 29.48 -26.40 34.66
C LEU A 57 30.47 -27.13 33.72
N TYR A 58 30.49 -26.78 32.44
CA TYR A 58 31.32 -27.41 31.41
C TYR A 58 32.00 -26.32 30.55
N PRO A 59 33.21 -25.87 30.92
CA PRO A 59 33.89 -24.77 30.26
C PRO A 59 34.16 -24.99 28.77
N ASP A 60 34.41 -26.25 28.38
CA ASP A 60 34.74 -26.65 27.00
C ASP A 60 33.51 -27.11 26.18
N LEU A 61 32.29 -26.87 26.67
CA LEU A 61 31.05 -27.30 26.01
C LEU A 61 30.74 -26.47 24.76
N ASP A 62 30.79 -27.12 23.59
CA ASP A 62 30.23 -26.58 22.35
C ASP A 62 28.70 -26.86 22.28
N ILE A 63 27.90 -25.85 22.63
CA ILE A 63 26.43 -25.93 22.59
C ILE A 63 25.90 -26.18 21.17
N TRP A 64 26.60 -25.69 20.14
CA TRP A 64 26.17 -25.88 18.75
C TRP A 64 26.28 -27.34 18.32
N ALA A 65 27.37 -28.01 18.73
CA ALA A 65 27.56 -29.43 18.47
C ALA A 65 26.43 -30.30 19.06
N VAL A 66 25.91 -29.92 20.23
CA VAL A 66 24.80 -30.61 20.90
C VAL A 66 23.43 -30.25 20.29
N ALA A 67 23.19 -28.98 19.97
CA ALA A 67 21.88 -28.51 19.50
C ALA A 67 21.59 -28.83 18.02
N LYS A 68 22.63 -28.95 17.19
CA LYS A 68 22.50 -29.20 15.74
C LYS A 68 21.66 -30.45 15.38
N PRO A 69 21.90 -31.66 15.93
CA PRO A 69 21.14 -32.84 15.54
C PRO A 69 19.63 -32.71 15.84
N GLU A 70 19.27 -32.11 16.98
CA GLU A 70 17.86 -31.87 17.34
C GLU A 70 17.20 -30.87 16.40
N LEU A 71 17.90 -29.78 16.05
CA LEU A 71 17.40 -28.82 15.08
C LEU A 71 17.20 -29.45 13.69
N GLU A 72 18.13 -30.29 13.24
CA GLU A 72 18.01 -31.01 11.97
C GLU A 72 16.83 -31.99 11.97
N ALA A 73 16.58 -32.69 13.08
CA ALA A 73 15.44 -33.57 13.22
C ALA A 73 14.11 -32.80 13.09
N ILE A 74 13.97 -31.67 13.80
CA ILE A 74 12.77 -30.82 13.76
C ILE A 74 12.55 -30.21 12.35
N LEU A 75 13.62 -29.76 11.69
CA LEU A 75 13.52 -29.21 10.34
C LEU A 75 13.11 -30.29 9.33
N ARG A 76 13.67 -31.51 9.44
CA ARG A 76 13.27 -32.65 8.60
C ARG A 76 11.82 -33.04 8.81
N GLU A 77 11.35 -33.03 10.04
CA GLU A 77 9.94 -33.30 10.36
C GLU A 77 9.03 -32.28 9.67
N LYS A 78 9.30 -30.98 9.85
CA LYS A 78 8.53 -29.88 9.24
C LYS A 78 8.59 -29.83 7.71
N GLN A 79 9.71 -30.24 7.11
CA GLN A 79 9.90 -30.25 5.66
C GLN A 79 9.49 -31.57 5.00
N SER A 80 9.15 -32.59 5.78
CA SER A 80 8.80 -33.88 5.20
C SER A 80 7.48 -33.79 4.43
N VAL A 81 7.55 -34.14 3.15
CA VAL A 81 6.40 -34.25 2.26
C VAL A 81 5.38 -35.26 2.83
N GLU A 82 5.84 -36.22 3.63
CA GLU A 82 4.99 -37.17 4.32
C GLU A 82 4.04 -36.51 5.33
N HIS A 83 4.52 -35.55 6.13
CA HIS A 83 3.65 -34.81 7.06
C HIS A 83 2.65 -33.94 6.28
N ALA A 84 3.08 -33.27 5.22
CA ALA A 84 2.16 -32.51 4.36
C ALA A 84 1.09 -33.40 3.71
N ALA A 85 1.46 -34.60 3.25
CA ALA A 85 0.53 -35.56 2.68
C ALA A 85 -0.43 -36.14 3.73
N ARG A 86 0.05 -36.36 4.96
CA ARG A 86 -0.75 -36.81 6.10
C ARG A 86 -1.77 -35.75 6.52
N ASP A 87 -1.34 -34.50 6.70
CA ASP A 87 -2.20 -33.35 6.98
C ASP A 87 -3.27 -33.16 5.90
N PHE A 88 -2.89 -33.30 4.63
CA PHE A 88 -3.83 -33.23 3.52
C PHE A 88 -4.84 -34.37 3.57
N ARG A 89 -4.39 -35.61 3.82
CA ARG A 89 -5.26 -36.78 3.93
C ARG A 89 -6.22 -36.68 5.13
N GLU A 90 -5.80 -36.11 6.24
CA GLU A 90 -6.66 -35.87 7.41
C GLU A 90 -7.73 -34.81 7.14
N LYS A 91 -7.41 -33.78 6.34
CA LYS A 91 -8.35 -32.69 6.00
C LYS A 91 -9.25 -33.02 4.81
N LEU A 92 -8.86 -33.99 3.98
CA LEU A 92 -9.56 -34.38 2.76
C LEU A 92 -11.04 -34.78 2.99
N PRO A 93 -11.43 -35.54 4.02
CA PRO A 93 -12.83 -35.89 4.27
C PRO A 93 -13.69 -34.66 4.55
N SER A 94 -13.16 -33.68 5.29
CA SER A 94 -13.86 -32.42 5.58
C SER A 94 -14.07 -31.60 4.30
N TRP A 95 -13.04 -31.53 3.43
CA TRP A 95 -13.16 -30.85 2.13
C TRP A 95 -14.15 -31.53 1.20
N LEU A 96 -14.17 -32.87 1.16
CA LEU A 96 -15.13 -33.65 0.37
C LEU A 96 -16.56 -33.48 0.88
N ALA A 97 -16.75 -33.29 2.19
CA ALA A 97 -18.07 -33.01 2.76
C ALA A 97 -18.61 -31.63 2.34
N THR A 98 -17.74 -30.62 2.19
CA THR A 98 -18.13 -29.26 1.75
C THR A 98 -18.13 -29.08 0.23
N ALA A 99 -17.51 -29.99 -0.52
CA ALA A 99 -17.41 -29.93 -1.99
C ALA A 99 -18.76 -29.80 -2.72
N PRO A 100 -19.88 -30.44 -2.29
CA PRO A 100 -21.18 -30.29 -2.95
C PRO A 100 -21.77 -28.87 -2.87
N GLU A 101 -21.40 -28.06 -1.88
CA GLU A 101 -21.92 -26.69 -1.70
C GLU A 101 -21.14 -25.64 -2.53
N MET A 102 -19.88 -25.94 -2.84
CA MET A 102 -18.98 -25.09 -3.63
C MET A 102 -19.51 -24.68 -5.01
N PRO A 103 -20.09 -25.59 -5.85
CA PRO A 103 -20.61 -25.18 -7.16
C PRO A 103 -21.77 -24.17 -7.04
N GLY A 104 -22.60 -24.26 -5.99
CA GLY A 104 -23.66 -23.29 -5.73
C GLY A 104 -23.09 -21.91 -5.40
N LEU A 105 -22.13 -21.85 -4.47
CA LEU A 105 -21.44 -20.60 -4.10
C LEU A 105 -20.70 -19.97 -5.28
N LEU A 106 -20.00 -20.79 -6.08
CA LEU A 106 -19.29 -20.34 -7.26
C LEU A 106 -20.26 -19.85 -8.35
N HIS A 107 -21.36 -20.57 -8.58
CA HIS A 107 -22.40 -20.16 -9.51
C HIS A 107 -23.03 -18.84 -9.09
N ASP A 108 -23.37 -18.69 -7.82
CA ASP A 108 -23.96 -17.47 -7.28
C ASP A 108 -22.98 -16.28 -7.37
N TYR A 109 -21.69 -16.52 -7.11
CA TYR A 109 -20.64 -15.51 -7.25
C TYR A 109 -20.45 -15.09 -8.71
N LEU A 110 -20.34 -16.05 -9.63
CA LEU A 110 -20.23 -15.79 -11.07
C LEU A 110 -21.47 -15.08 -11.61
N ARG A 111 -22.67 -15.50 -11.20
CA ARG A 111 -23.93 -14.86 -11.60
C ARG A 111 -24.02 -13.42 -11.08
N LYS A 112 -23.60 -13.15 -9.84
CA LYS A 112 -23.48 -11.79 -9.31
C LYS A 112 -22.46 -10.97 -10.09
N ALA A 113 -21.33 -11.56 -10.50
CA ALA A 113 -20.32 -10.91 -11.33
C ALA A 113 -20.81 -10.56 -12.73
N THR A 114 -21.45 -11.50 -13.42
CA THR A 114 -21.97 -11.27 -14.77
C THR A 114 -23.13 -10.28 -14.79
N ARG A 115 -23.93 -10.20 -13.72
CA ARG A 115 -25.04 -9.25 -13.59
C ARG A 115 -24.62 -7.84 -13.16
N GLY A 116 -23.32 -7.60 -12.92
CA GLY A 116 -22.85 -6.33 -12.36
C GLY A 116 -23.38 -6.06 -10.95
N GLN A 117 -23.87 -7.11 -10.26
CA GLN A 117 -24.42 -7.09 -8.91
C GLN A 117 -23.38 -7.55 -7.88
N LEU A 118 -22.09 -7.55 -8.23
CA LEU A 118 -21.10 -7.47 -7.17
C LEU A 118 -21.38 -6.14 -6.47
N GLU A 119 -21.97 -6.23 -5.28
CA GLU A 119 -21.92 -5.16 -4.29
C GLU A 119 -20.45 -4.98 -3.88
N THR A 120 -19.61 -4.52 -4.81
CA THR A 120 -18.47 -3.71 -4.43
C THR A 120 -19.10 -2.54 -3.70
N ARG A 121 -18.97 -2.53 -2.38
CA ARG A 121 -19.04 -1.31 -1.54
C ARG A 121 -17.96 -0.35 -2.06
N ILE A 122 -18.13 0.15 -3.28
CA ILE A 122 -17.55 1.41 -3.68
C ILE A 122 -18.27 2.37 -2.76
N ALA A 123 -17.57 2.89 -1.76
CA ALA A 123 -18.14 3.80 -0.79
C ALA A 123 -18.94 4.84 -1.58
N SER A 124 -20.25 4.91 -1.35
CA SER A 124 -21.13 5.88 -2.00
C SER A 124 -20.57 7.31 -1.91
N ASP A 125 -19.76 7.54 -0.87
CA ASP A 125 -19.01 8.77 -0.63
C ASP A 125 -17.93 9.06 -1.69
N ASP A 126 -17.23 8.06 -2.22
CA ASP A 126 -16.19 8.24 -3.25
C ASP A 126 -16.82 8.58 -4.60
N LEU A 127 -17.92 7.90 -4.96
CA LEU A 127 -18.70 8.24 -6.16
C LEU A 127 -19.37 9.62 -6.04
N ALA A 128 -19.86 9.96 -4.85
CA ALA A 128 -20.41 11.29 -4.58
C ALA A 128 -19.33 12.40 -4.62
N ARG A 129 -18.10 12.12 -4.17
CA ARG A 129 -16.95 13.04 -4.28
C ARG A 129 -16.56 13.26 -5.74
N LEU A 130 -16.38 12.20 -6.51
CA LEU A 130 -16.06 12.27 -7.94
C LEU A 130 -17.12 13.05 -8.74
N ARG A 131 -18.40 12.81 -8.46
CA ARG A 131 -19.48 13.55 -9.12
C ARG A 131 -19.48 15.03 -8.76
N ARG A 132 -19.28 15.38 -7.49
CA ARG A 132 -19.19 16.78 -7.03
C ARG A 132 -17.97 17.51 -7.61
N GLU A 133 -16.85 16.82 -7.77
CA GLU A 133 -15.66 17.38 -8.45
C GLU A 133 -15.94 17.64 -9.93
N HIS A 134 -16.61 16.70 -10.61
CA HIS A 134 -16.97 16.86 -12.01
C HIS A 134 -17.97 18.01 -12.26
N GLU A 135 -19.03 18.11 -11.44
CA GLU A 135 -20.04 19.18 -11.58
C GLU A 135 -19.45 20.57 -11.28
N ARG A 136 -18.54 20.68 -10.30
CA ARG A 136 -17.85 21.94 -9.98
C ARG A 136 -16.85 22.35 -11.06
N SER A 137 -16.13 21.39 -11.64
CA SER A 137 -15.20 21.65 -12.74
C SER A 137 -15.95 22.16 -13.98
N HIS A 138 -17.03 21.49 -14.38
CA HIS A 138 -17.77 21.81 -15.60
C HIS A 138 -18.37 23.23 -15.58
N GLN A 139 -18.91 23.68 -14.44
CA GLN A 139 -19.43 25.04 -14.31
C GLN A 139 -18.33 26.12 -14.39
N ARG A 140 -17.15 25.86 -13.81
CA ARG A 140 -16.01 26.79 -13.88
C ARG A 140 -15.44 26.87 -15.28
N THR A 141 -15.30 25.73 -15.97
CA THR A 141 -14.78 25.67 -17.34
C THR A 141 -15.70 26.41 -18.30
N LEU A 142 -17.02 26.24 -18.19
CA LEU A 142 -17.98 26.97 -19.03
C LEU A 142 -17.98 28.48 -18.77
N LEU A 143 -17.92 28.91 -17.50
CA LEU A 143 -17.84 30.33 -17.15
C LEU A 143 -16.53 30.98 -17.64
N ALA A 144 -15.40 30.26 -17.55
CA ALA A 144 -14.12 30.73 -18.04
C ALA A 144 -14.10 30.87 -19.58
N LEU A 145 -14.69 29.91 -20.30
CA LEU A 145 -14.81 29.97 -21.76
C LEU A 145 -15.69 31.13 -22.22
N SER A 146 -16.88 31.30 -21.63
CA SER A 146 -17.77 32.40 -21.98
C SER A 146 -17.19 33.76 -21.61
N GLY A 147 -16.53 33.87 -20.46
CA GLY A 147 -15.86 35.10 -20.00
C GLY A 147 -14.70 35.49 -20.91
N GLY A 148 -13.86 34.53 -21.30
CA GLY A 148 -12.75 34.75 -22.23
C GLY A 148 -13.22 35.21 -23.62
N ALA A 149 -14.25 34.56 -24.18
CA ALA A 149 -14.81 34.94 -25.47
C ALA A 149 -15.38 36.37 -25.45
N LEU A 150 -16.10 36.74 -24.38
CA LEU A 150 -16.64 38.10 -24.20
C LEU A 150 -15.53 39.15 -24.02
N SER A 151 -14.46 38.84 -23.28
CA SER A 151 -13.32 39.75 -23.11
C SER A 151 -12.57 39.96 -24.43
N ILE A 152 -12.34 38.92 -25.22
CA ILE A 152 -11.69 39.04 -26.53
C ILE A 152 -12.57 39.85 -27.50
N SER A 153 -13.88 39.59 -27.52
CA SER A 153 -14.83 40.36 -28.34
C SER A 153 -14.90 41.84 -27.93
N GLY A 154 -14.88 42.14 -26.63
CA GLY A 154 -14.85 43.50 -26.11
C GLY A 154 -13.55 44.24 -26.46
N ALA A 155 -12.41 43.56 -26.35
CA ALA A 155 -11.11 44.11 -26.74
C ALA A 155 -11.06 44.49 -28.23
N LEU A 156 -11.62 43.62 -29.09
CA LEU A 156 -11.63 43.85 -30.53
C LEU A 156 -12.49 45.07 -30.91
N LEU A 157 -13.65 45.24 -30.26
CA LEU A 157 -14.54 46.38 -30.49
C LEU A 157 -13.94 47.72 -30.03
N VAL A 158 -13.16 47.72 -28.95
CA VAL A 158 -12.39 48.91 -28.54
C VAL A 158 -11.28 49.19 -29.56
N ALA A 159 -10.60 48.16 -30.06
CA ALA A 159 -9.50 48.32 -31.02
C ALA A 159 -9.93 48.81 -32.41
N MET A 160 -11.16 48.50 -32.85
CA MET A 160 -11.66 48.91 -34.18
C MET A 160 -12.26 50.33 -34.26
N GLU A 161 -12.34 51.05 -33.13
CA GLU A 161 -12.88 52.44 -33.03
C GLU A 161 -14.23 52.70 -33.74
N SER A 162 -15.03 51.66 -34.02
CA SER A 162 -16.23 51.77 -34.85
C SER A 162 -17.50 51.54 -34.02
N GLY A 163 -18.22 52.61 -33.66
CA GLY A 163 -19.55 52.52 -33.03
C GLY A 163 -20.23 53.87 -32.76
N PRO A 164 -21.57 53.91 -32.55
CA PRO A 164 -22.36 55.15 -32.50
C PRO A 164 -22.10 56.05 -31.27
N TRP A 165 -21.37 55.52 -30.28
CA TRP A 165 -21.17 56.14 -28.96
C TRP A 165 -19.69 56.37 -28.64
N TYR A 166 -18.85 56.53 -29.68
CA TYR A 166 -17.42 56.79 -29.53
C TYR A 166 -17.19 58.27 -29.20
N LEU A 167 -17.13 58.59 -27.90
CA LEU A 167 -16.76 59.93 -27.42
C LEU A 167 -15.48 59.78 -26.59
N TRP A 168 -14.47 60.60 -26.89
CA TRP A 168 -13.21 60.66 -26.13
C TRP A 168 -12.37 59.37 -26.12
N GLY A 169 -12.32 58.64 -27.24
CA GLY A 169 -11.39 57.51 -27.39
C GLY A 169 -11.80 56.22 -26.67
N PHE A 170 -13.00 56.19 -26.07
CA PHE A 170 -13.54 55.00 -25.42
C PHE A 170 -14.93 54.68 -25.96
N SER A 171 -15.06 53.49 -26.56
CA SER A 171 -16.38 52.91 -26.83
C SER A 171 -16.97 52.41 -25.51
N GLY A 172 -17.99 53.10 -24.99
CA GLY A 172 -18.63 52.72 -23.73
C GLY A 172 -19.18 51.28 -23.73
N LEU A 173 -19.62 50.79 -24.89
CA LEU A 173 -20.06 49.41 -25.08
C LEU A 173 -18.90 48.41 -25.00
N GLY A 174 -17.74 48.74 -25.57
CA GLY A 174 -16.54 47.90 -25.52
C GLY A 174 -15.95 47.80 -24.11
N ALA A 175 -15.87 48.94 -23.39
CA ALA A 175 -15.44 48.97 -21.99
C ALA A 175 -16.39 48.17 -21.08
N GLY A 176 -17.70 48.25 -21.31
CA GLY A 176 -18.69 47.44 -20.58
C GLY A 176 -18.51 45.94 -20.77
N LEU A 177 -18.31 45.50 -22.02
CA LEU A 177 -18.08 44.09 -22.34
C LEU A 177 -16.77 43.55 -21.74
N LEU A 178 -15.70 44.35 -21.73
CA LEU A 178 -14.43 44.00 -21.10
C LEU A 178 -14.56 43.85 -19.59
N LEU A 179 -15.27 44.75 -18.92
CA LEU A 179 -15.50 44.68 -17.48
C LEU A 179 -16.34 43.46 -17.10
N ILE A 180 -17.39 43.17 -17.87
CA ILE A 180 -18.26 42.00 -17.63
C ILE A 180 -17.49 40.70 -17.88
N GLY A 181 -16.76 40.60 -18.99
CA GLY A 181 -15.94 39.42 -19.31
C GLY A 181 -14.83 39.19 -18.28
N GLY A 182 -14.13 40.26 -17.87
CA GLY A 182 -13.09 40.21 -16.84
C GLY A 182 -13.64 39.84 -15.46
N TRP A 183 -14.82 40.35 -15.10
CA TRP A 183 -15.48 39.99 -13.84
C TRP A 183 -15.90 38.51 -13.80
N LEU A 184 -16.42 37.98 -14.91
CA LEU A 184 -16.76 36.56 -15.02
C LEU A 184 -15.52 35.65 -14.94
N LEU A 185 -14.40 36.04 -15.54
CA LEU A 185 -13.13 35.31 -15.43
C LEU A 185 -12.58 35.31 -14.00
N LEU A 186 -12.58 36.46 -13.31
CA LEU A 186 -12.15 36.53 -11.91
C LEU A 186 -13.02 35.69 -10.98
N ARG A 187 -14.33 35.61 -11.25
CA ARG A 187 -15.25 34.76 -10.51
C ARG A 187 -15.01 33.26 -10.78
N ALA A 188 -14.61 32.90 -12.01
CA ALA A 188 -14.24 31.53 -12.35
C ALA A 188 -12.89 31.08 -11.72
N LEU A 189 -11.96 32.02 -11.50
CA LEU A 189 -10.66 31.76 -10.87
C LEU A 189 -10.71 31.72 -9.32
N ARG A 190 -11.65 32.45 -8.71
CA ARG A 190 -11.81 32.50 -7.23
C ARG A 190 -12.74 31.46 -6.65
N GLY A 191 -13.67 30.92 -7.45
CA GLY A 191 -14.51 29.80 -7.05
C GLY A 191 -13.69 28.54 -7.09
#